data_AF-A0A7C0YT72-F1
#
_entry.id   AF-A0A7C0YT72-F1
#
_cell.length_a   1.000
_cell.length_b   1.000
_cell.length_c   1.000
_cell.angle_alpha   90.00
_cell.angle_beta   90.00
_cell.angle_gamma   90.00
#
_symmetry.space_group_name_H-M   'P 1'
#
loop_
_entity.id
_entity.type
_entity.pdbx_description
1 polymer ?
#
loop_
_entity_poly.entity_id
_entity_poly.type
_entity_poly.pdbx_seq_one_letter_code
_entity_poly.pdbx_strand_id
1 'polypeptide(L)'
;EVLTYTFIVDITPPELEVTSPQDGTEVKDKLIDVTGKTEPNIKVEVNGVIVISDSQGNFTASYSLSEGDNLLTIKAIDKAGNETVKKIHVIYKPRTIIRLQIGNLMAVVNDETVMLELAPFIENGRTLVPLRFVAETFGADVGWDPVEERITITLGDKVVVLWIGKKEALINGERYYLDVPPKVIEIPELGGGRTVVPLRFVSEAFGAKVEWDPELQIITITYPGD
;
A
#
# COMPACT_ATOMS: atom_id res chain seq x y z
N GLU A 1 43.86 -58.73 -8.35
CA GLU A 1 42.83 -58.08 -9.19
C GLU A 1 42.64 -56.65 -8.71
N VAL A 2 42.57 -55.69 -9.63
CA VAL A 2 42.16 -54.32 -9.32
C VAL A 2 40.69 -54.23 -9.66
N LEU A 3 39.84 -54.07 -8.65
CA LEU A 3 38.43 -53.77 -8.83
C LEU A 3 38.30 -52.29 -9.19
N THR A 4 37.75 -52.00 -10.35
CA THR A 4 37.47 -50.64 -10.81
C THR A 4 35.98 -50.41 -10.67
N TYR A 5 35.58 -49.42 -9.88
CA TYR A 5 34.19 -48.99 -9.74
C TYR A 5 34.00 -47.69 -10.52
N THR A 6 33.04 -47.69 -11.44
CA THR A 6 32.63 -46.48 -12.17
C THR A 6 31.33 -45.99 -11.55
N PHE A 7 31.32 -44.76 -11.04
CA PHE A 7 30.09 -44.06 -10.65
C PHE A 7 29.86 -42.90 -11.63
N ILE A 8 28.60 -42.72 -12.04
CA ILE A 8 28.17 -41.56 -12.84
C ILE A 8 27.56 -40.57 -11.86
N VAL A 9 28.20 -39.42 -11.70
CA VAL A 9 27.65 -38.32 -10.90
C VAL A 9 26.70 -37.54 -11.78
N ASP A 10 25.47 -37.33 -11.29
CA ASP A 10 24.55 -36.41 -11.92
C ASP A 10 25.02 -34.98 -11.68
N ILE A 11 25.18 -34.24 -12.77
CA ILE A 11 25.64 -32.84 -12.79
C ILE A 11 24.62 -31.91 -13.44
N THR A 12 23.41 -32.41 -13.74
CA THR A 12 22.39 -31.66 -14.46
C THR A 12 21.51 -30.92 -13.46
N PRO A 13 21.44 -29.58 -13.50
CA PRO A 13 20.51 -28.85 -12.65
C PRO A 13 19.05 -29.16 -12.98
N PRO A 14 18.15 -29.18 -11.99
CA PRO A 14 16.73 -29.41 -12.22
C PRO A 14 16.09 -28.24 -12.98
N GLU A 15 15.08 -28.49 -13.81
CA GLU A 15 14.32 -27.42 -14.44
C GLU A 15 13.57 -26.59 -13.38
N LEU A 16 13.40 -25.28 -13.59
CA LEU A 16 12.65 -24.41 -12.68
C LEU A 16 11.85 -23.35 -13.43
N GLU A 17 10.53 -23.43 -13.30
CA GLU A 17 9.57 -22.43 -13.75
C GLU A 17 8.85 -21.84 -12.55
N VAL A 18 8.77 -20.51 -12.47
CA VAL A 18 7.96 -19.81 -11.47
C VAL A 18 6.76 -19.24 -12.22
N THR A 19 5.57 -19.71 -11.86
CA THR A 19 4.31 -19.36 -12.53
C THR A 19 3.62 -18.18 -11.85
N SER A 20 3.80 -18.01 -10.54
CA SER A 20 3.31 -16.84 -9.81
C SER A 20 4.14 -16.58 -8.56
N PRO A 21 4.34 -15.32 -8.16
CA PRO A 21 4.07 -14.11 -8.95
C PRO A 21 5.05 -13.97 -10.12
N GLN A 22 4.70 -13.12 -11.09
CA GLN A 22 5.63 -12.73 -12.17
C GLN A 22 6.58 -11.63 -11.68
N ASP A 23 7.75 -11.49 -12.32
CA ASP A 23 8.72 -10.44 -11.98
C ASP A 23 8.11 -9.04 -12.11
N GLY A 24 8.26 -8.21 -11.09
CA GLY A 24 7.72 -6.85 -11.02
C GLY A 24 6.24 -6.77 -10.63
N THR A 25 5.60 -7.87 -10.23
CA THR A 25 4.19 -7.84 -9.79
C THR A 25 4.02 -6.99 -8.54
N GLU A 26 3.04 -6.09 -8.54
CA GLU A 26 2.58 -5.40 -7.33
C GLU A 26 1.47 -6.21 -6.64
N VAL A 27 1.56 -6.37 -5.32
CA VAL A 27 0.58 -7.10 -4.51
C VAL A 27 0.10 -6.25 -3.33
N LYS A 28 -1.14 -6.50 -2.90
CA LYS A 28 -1.79 -5.80 -1.77
C LYS A 28 -1.77 -6.62 -0.47
N ASP A 29 -1.45 -7.92 -0.57
CA ASP A 29 -1.40 -8.85 0.55
C ASP A 29 0.04 -9.09 1.01
N LYS A 30 0.24 -9.12 2.33
CA LYS A 30 1.56 -9.36 2.93
C LYS A 30 2.06 -10.79 2.70
N LEU A 31 1.14 -11.75 2.78
CA LEU A 31 1.43 -13.17 2.58
C LEU A 31 1.06 -13.53 1.15
N ILE A 32 2.02 -14.04 0.39
CA ILE A 32 1.80 -14.49 -0.98
C ILE A 32 2.19 -15.95 -1.14
N ASP A 33 1.61 -16.60 -2.13
CA ASP A 33 2.05 -17.91 -2.59
C ASP A 33 2.96 -17.75 -3.81
N VAL A 34 4.17 -18.29 -3.70
CA VAL A 34 5.10 -18.49 -4.81
C VAL A 34 4.85 -19.89 -5.36
N THR A 35 4.34 -19.96 -6.58
CA THR A 35 3.98 -21.22 -7.25
C THR A 35 4.82 -21.42 -8.50
N GLY A 36 4.99 -22.68 -8.86
CA GLY A 36 5.76 -23.02 -10.05
C GLY A 36 5.86 -24.52 -10.29
N LYS A 37 6.74 -24.86 -11.23
CA LYS A 37 7.04 -26.23 -11.62
C LYS A 37 8.54 -26.49 -11.62
N THR A 38 8.89 -27.72 -11.26
CA THR A 38 10.23 -28.27 -11.31
C THR A 38 10.13 -29.79 -11.45
N GLU A 39 11.19 -30.54 -11.16
CA GLU A 39 11.13 -32.00 -11.13
C GLU A 39 10.28 -32.51 -9.96
N PRO A 40 9.67 -33.70 -10.05
CA PRO A 40 8.87 -34.24 -8.95
C PRO A 40 9.67 -34.60 -7.70
N ASN A 41 9.10 -34.30 -6.52
CA ASN A 41 9.65 -34.68 -5.21
C ASN A 41 11.07 -34.16 -4.92
N ILE A 42 11.39 -32.96 -5.39
CA ILE A 42 12.67 -32.29 -5.10
C ILE A 42 12.48 -31.08 -4.19
N LYS A 43 13.58 -30.60 -3.61
CA LYS A 43 13.56 -29.47 -2.70
C LYS A 43 13.45 -28.16 -3.49
N VAL A 44 12.53 -27.29 -3.09
CA VAL A 44 12.46 -25.89 -3.53
C VAL A 44 12.61 -24.98 -2.31
N GLU A 45 13.44 -23.94 -2.43
CA GLU A 45 13.68 -22.96 -1.39
C GLU A 45 13.37 -21.55 -1.89
N VAL A 46 12.52 -20.81 -1.17
CA VAL A 46 12.12 -19.43 -1.47
C VAL A 46 12.55 -18.54 -0.31
N ASN A 47 13.64 -17.79 -0.47
CA ASN A 47 14.22 -16.92 0.58
C ASN A 47 14.32 -17.62 1.95
N GLY A 48 14.67 -18.92 1.96
CA GLY A 48 14.79 -19.76 3.17
C GLY A 48 13.53 -20.56 3.54
N VAL A 49 12.37 -20.29 2.94
CA VAL A 49 11.17 -21.15 3.06
C VAL A 49 11.35 -22.39 2.19
N ILE A 50 11.37 -23.58 2.80
CA ILE A 50 11.59 -24.84 2.09
C ILE A 50 10.27 -25.57 1.88
N VAL A 51 10.02 -25.99 0.64
CA VAL A 51 8.92 -26.88 0.26
C VAL A 51 9.45 -28.01 -0.63
N ILE A 52 8.65 -29.06 -0.79
CA ILE A 52 8.95 -30.18 -1.69
C ILE A 52 7.93 -30.15 -2.82
N SER A 53 8.38 -30.26 -4.06
CA SER A 53 7.48 -30.37 -5.22
C SER A 53 6.69 -31.68 -5.17
N ASP A 54 5.46 -31.66 -5.67
CA ASP A 54 4.58 -32.83 -5.69
C ASP A 54 5.01 -33.87 -6.76
N SER A 55 4.22 -34.93 -6.91
CA SER A 55 4.48 -35.99 -7.91
C SER A 55 4.35 -35.52 -9.37
N GLN A 56 3.75 -34.35 -9.60
CA GLN A 56 3.63 -33.69 -10.89
C GLN A 56 4.66 -32.56 -11.07
N GLY A 57 5.52 -32.32 -10.08
CA GLY A 57 6.53 -31.27 -10.10
C GLY A 57 6.02 -29.89 -9.68
N ASN A 58 4.76 -29.75 -9.26
CA ASN A 58 4.26 -28.45 -8.80
C ASN A 58 4.79 -28.15 -7.40
N PHE A 59 5.09 -26.89 -7.12
CA PHE A 59 5.37 -26.42 -5.77
C PHE A 59 4.55 -25.18 -5.45
N THR A 60 4.26 -25.00 -4.16
CA THR A 60 3.69 -23.79 -3.58
C THR A 60 4.43 -23.49 -2.29
N ALA A 61 5.04 -22.31 -2.20
CA ALA A 61 5.68 -21.81 -0.98
C ALA A 61 5.05 -20.48 -0.58
N SER A 62 4.51 -20.40 0.63
CA SER A 62 3.98 -19.14 1.15
C SER A 62 5.12 -18.30 1.76
N TYR A 63 5.21 -17.04 1.36
CA TYR A 63 6.24 -16.11 1.82
C TYR A 63 5.64 -14.79 2.30
N SER A 64 6.15 -14.27 3.41
CA SER A 64 5.70 -13.02 4.02
C SER A 64 6.60 -11.87 3.59
N LEU A 65 6.03 -10.88 2.91
CA LEU A 65 6.72 -9.75 2.32
C LEU A 65 6.97 -8.62 3.34
N SER A 66 8.01 -7.84 3.08
CA SER A 66 8.21 -6.51 3.69
C SER A 66 7.60 -5.46 2.78
N GLU A 67 7.10 -4.34 3.32
CA GLU A 67 6.55 -3.27 2.49
C GLU A 67 7.62 -2.73 1.53
N GLY A 68 7.22 -2.45 0.28
CA GLY A 68 8.10 -2.03 -0.80
C GLY A 68 8.61 -3.19 -1.66
N ASP A 69 9.80 -3.03 -2.21
CA ASP A 69 10.42 -4.00 -3.13
C ASP A 69 11.02 -5.20 -2.39
N ASN A 70 10.65 -6.41 -2.81
CA ASN A 70 11.13 -7.68 -2.26
C ASN A 70 11.80 -8.49 -3.35
N LEU A 71 13.10 -8.75 -3.20
CA LEU A 71 13.82 -9.71 -4.03
C LEU A 71 13.58 -11.13 -3.51
N LEU A 72 12.82 -11.94 -4.27
CA LEU A 72 12.63 -13.36 -3.99
C LEU A 72 13.66 -14.17 -4.76
N THR A 73 14.44 -14.98 -4.05
CA THR A 73 15.35 -15.97 -4.62
C THR A 73 14.72 -17.36 -4.46
N ILE A 74 14.39 -17.98 -5.60
CA ILE A 74 13.81 -19.32 -5.68
C ILE A 74 14.90 -20.28 -6.16
N LYS A 75 15.15 -21.35 -5.41
CA LYS A 75 16.13 -22.38 -5.76
C LYS A 75 15.46 -23.74 -5.83
N ALA A 76 15.62 -24.45 -6.95
CA ALA A 76 15.32 -25.87 -7.06
C ALA A 76 16.61 -26.66 -6.87
N ILE A 77 16.58 -27.67 -6.01
CA ILE A 77 17.75 -28.48 -5.63
C ILE A 77 17.38 -29.95 -5.79
N ASP A 78 18.08 -30.64 -6.68
CA ASP A 78 17.89 -32.07 -6.92
C ASP A 78 18.50 -32.93 -5.79
N LYS A 79 18.47 -34.26 -5.95
CA LYS A 79 19.05 -35.20 -4.96
C LYS A 79 20.58 -35.26 -5.00
N ALA A 80 21.20 -34.88 -6.11
CA ALA A 80 22.65 -34.83 -6.29
C ALA A 80 23.25 -33.51 -5.76
N GLY A 81 22.41 -32.52 -5.48
CA GLY A 81 22.79 -31.18 -5.01
C GLY A 81 22.96 -30.16 -6.14
N ASN A 82 22.56 -30.47 -7.38
CA ASN A 82 22.57 -29.48 -8.44
C ASN A 82 21.45 -28.46 -8.22
N GLU A 83 21.74 -27.18 -8.51
CA GLU A 83 20.83 -26.08 -8.23
C GLU A 83 20.47 -25.29 -9.50
N THR A 84 19.19 -24.95 -9.63
CA THR A 84 18.72 -23.89 -10.53
C THR A 84 18.14 -22.76 -9.69
N VAL A 85 18.57 -21.52 -9.98
CA VAL A 85 18.17 -20.33 -9.24
C VAL A 85 17.41 -19.37 -10.14
N LYS A 86 16.24 -18.91 -9.68
CA LYS A 86 15.49 -17.79 -10.25
C LYS A 86 15.35 -16.67 -9.24
N LYS A 87 15.33 -15.44 -9.75
CA LYS A 87 15.11 -14.23 -8.96
C LYS A 87 13.97 -13.44 -9.56
N ILE A 88 13.04 -13.01 -8.73
CA ILE A 88 11.93 -12.14 -9.10
C ILE A 88 11.77 -11.05 -8.06
N HIS A 89 11.36 -9.86 -8.48
CA HIS A 89 10.96 -8.76 -7.62
C HIS A 89 9.45 -8.80 -7.44
N VAL A 90 9.02 -8.62 -6.20
CA VAL A 90 7.60 -8.47 -5.83
C VAL A 90 7.47 -7.20 -5.01
N ILE A 91 6.58 -6.32 -5.45
CA ILE A 91 6.37 -5.03 -4.79
C ILE A 91 5.14 -5.16 -3.91
N TYR A 92 5.34 -5.19 -2.60
CA TYR A 92 4.23 -5.19 -1.64
C TYR A 92 3.84 -3.76 -1.29
N LYS A 93 2.64 -3.34 -1.71
CA LYS A 93 2.05 -2.04 -1.42
C LYS A 93 0.66 -2.25 -0.80
N PRO A 94 0.53 -2.27 0.54
CA PRO A 94 -0.76 -2.43 1.18
C PRO A 94 -1.68 -1.24 0.90
N ARG A 95 -2.99 -1.46 1.04
CA ARG A 95 -3.94 -0.36 1.11
C ARG A 95 -3.89 0.28 2.49
N THR A 96 -3.94 1.60 2.53
CA THR A 96 -4.24 2.38 3.72
C THR A 96 -5.76 2.53 3.85
N ILE A 97 -6.30 2.12 4.98
CA ILE A 97 -7.73 2.27 5.31
C ILE A 97 -7.87 3.21 6.50
N ILE A 98 -8.59 4.29 6.30
CA ILE A 98 -8.96 5.24 7.35
C ILE A 98 -10.46 5.15 7.59
N ARG A 99 -10.87 4.94 8.84
CA ARG A 99 -12.26 5.06 9.27
C ARG A 99 -12.41 6.27 10.18
N LEU A 100 -13.35 7.12 9.83
CA LEU A 100 -13.72 8.33 10.53
C LEU A 100 -15.19 8.26 10.91
N GLN A 101 -15.58 8.88 12.02
CA GLN A 101 -16.97 9.02 12.39
C GLN A 101 -17.28 10.49 12.70
N ILE A 102 -18.42 10.99 12.22
CA ILE A 102 -18.84 12.38 12.48
C ILE A 102 -18.95 12.62 13.99
N GLY A 103 -18.34 13.71 14.46
CA GLY A 103 -18.35 14.11 15.88
C GLY A 103 -17.44 13.27 16.78
N ASN A 104 -16.73 12.28 16.26
CA ASN A 104 -15.84 11.44 17.03
C ASN A 104 -14.37 11.83 16.82
N LEU A 105 -13.61 11.97 17.91
CA LEU A 105 -12.16 12.23 17.86
C LEU A 105 -11.36 10.95 17.59
N MET A 106 -11.96 9.78 17.74
CA MET A 106 -11.28 8.51 17.51
C MET A 106 -11.44 8.11 16.05
N ALA A 107 -10.32 8.06 15.34
CA ALA A 107 -10.19 7.49 14.01
C ALA A 107 -9.55 6.10 14.09
N VAL A 108 -9.73 5.29 13.06
CA VAL A 108 -8.99 4.03 12.88
C VAL A 108 -8.18 4.10 11.59
N VAL A 109 -6.88 3.83 11.66
CA VAL A 109 -5.95 3.77 10.53
C VAL A 109 -5.30 2.39 10.52
N ASN A 110 -5.54 1.58 9.48
CA ASN A 110 -4.98 0.23 9.36
C ASN A 110 -5.13 -0.61 10.64
N ASP A 111 -6.33 -0.56 11.23
CA ASP A 111 -6.73 -1.21 12.51
C ASP A 111 -6.17 -0.58 13.80
N GLU A 112 -5.30 0.44 13.70
CA GLU A 112 -4.83 1.21 14.86
C GLU A 112 -5.74 2.40 15.16
N THR A 113 -5.97 2.66 16.44
CA THR A 113 -6.79 3.80 16.85
C THR A 113 -5.94 5.05 17.01
N VAL A 114 -6.34 6.14 16.35
CA VAL A 114 -5.65 7.43 16.36
C VAL A 114 -6.60 8.50 16.88
N MET A 115 -6.12 9.35 17.78
CA MET A 115 -6.88 10.50 18.28
C MET A 115 -6.65 11.72 17.38
N LEU A 116 -7.75 12.28 16.90
CA LEU A 116 -7.78 13.51 16.13
C LEU A 116 -7.75 14.74 17.04
N GLU A 117 -7.15 15.81 16.54
CA GLU A 117 -7.21 17.12 17.19
C GLU A 117 -8.57 17.81 17.01
N LEU A 118 -9.31 17.41 15.97
CA LEU A 118 -10.65 17.91 15.68
C LEU A 118 -11.47 16.81 15.00
N ALA A 119 -12.68 16.60 15.51
CA ALA A 119 -13.58 15.58 14.99
C ALA A 119 -14.08 15.95 13.58
N PRO A 120 -14.28 14.98 12.68
CA PRO A 120 -14.96 15.19 11.42
C PRO A 120 -16.36 15.78 11.65
N PHE A 121 -16.77 16.73 10.82
CA PHE A 121 -18.10 17.34 10.94
C PHE A 121 -18.69 17.65 9.58
N ILE A 122 -20.01 17.84 9.54
CA ILE A 122 -20.73 18.15 8.30
C ILE A 122 -21.03 19.65 8.26
N GLU A 123 -20.69 20.28 7.14
CA GLU A 123 -21.08 21.65 6.82
C GLU A 123 -21.59 21.68 5.38
N ASN A 124 -22.77 22.27 5.16
CA ASN A 124 -23.39 22.38 3.83
C ASN A 124 -23.43 21.04 3.05
N GLY A 125 -23.67 19.93 3.76
CA GLY A 125 -23.73 18.60 3.16
C GLY A 125 -22.36 18.04 2.72
N ARG A 126 -21.26 18.59 3.23
CA ARG A 126 -19.89 18.08 3.02
C ARG A 126 -19.24 17.75 4.34
N THR A 127 -18.55 16.61 4.38
CA THR A 127 -17.71 16.26 5.52
C THR A 127 -16.40 17.03 5.44
N LEU A 128 -16.10 17.76 6.50
CA LEU A 128 -14.84 18.47 6.71
C LEU A 128 -14.00 17.73 7.74
N VAL A 129 -12.70 17.65 7.47
CA VAL A 129 -11.72 16.92 8.27
C VAL A 129 -10.43 17.73 8.40
N PRO A 130 -9.63 17.51 9.45
CA PRO A 130 -8.28 18.07 9.53
C PRO A 130 -7.46 17.61 8.33
N LEU A 131 -7.00 18.56 7.52
CA LEU A 131 -6.27 18.27 6.29
C LEU A 131 -5.05 17.38 6.55
N ARG A 132 -4.26 17.79 7.56
CA ARG A 132 -2.98 17.17 7.87
C ARG A 132 -3.13 15.69 8.21
N PHE A 133 -4.15 15.34 9.01
CA PHE A 133 -4.43 13.96 9.37
C PHE A 133 -4.63 13.09 8.12
N VAL A 134 -5.50 13.51 7.18
CA VAL A 134 -5.78 12.69 5.99
C VAL A 134 -4.60 12.67 5.03
N ALA A 135 -3.96 13.81 4.79
CA ALA A 135 -2.84 13.92 3.85
C ALA A 135 -1.61 13.13 4.32
N GLU A 136 -1.15 13.35 5.56
CA GLU A 136 0.03 12.70 6.10
C GLU A 136 -0.18 11.18 6.29
N THR A 137 -1.42 10.73 6.57
CA THR A 137 -1.73 9.29 6.64
C THR A 137 -1.53 8.58 5.29
N PHE A 138 -1.68 9.28 4.16
CA PHE A 138 -1.37 8.74 2.84
C PHE A 138 0.10 8.93 2.44
N GLY A 139 0.95 9.48 3.33
CA GLY A 139 2.33 9.82 3.05
C GLY A 139 2.49 11.09 2.21
N ALA A 140 1.48 11.96 2.19
CA ALA A 140 1.55 13.22 1.45
C ALA A 140 2.22 14.33 2.27
N ASP A 141 3.01 15.16 1.60
CA ASP A 141 3.59 16.37 2.17
C ASP A 141 2.62 17.54 2.09
N VAL A 142 2.53 18.34 3.15
CA VAL A 142 1.66 19.52 3.21
C VAL A 142 2.49 20.79 3.43
N GLY A 143 2.58 21.62 2.39
CA GLY A 143 3.14 22.96 2.43
C GLY A 143 2.09 24.03 2.72
N TRP A 144 2.49 25.06 3.47
CA TRP A 144 1.67 26.23 3.78
C TRP A 144 2.41 27.51 3.39
N ASP A 145 1.75 28.36 2.61
CA ASP A 145 2.18 29.72 2.31
C ASP A 145 1.23 30.70 3.02
N PRO A 146 1.71 31.41 4.06
CA PRO A 146 0.87 32.33 4.83
C PRO A 146 0.55 33.63 4.09
N VAL A 147 1.31 34.00 3.06
CA VAL A 147 1.10 35.27 2.33
C VAL A 147 -0.04 35.10 1.33
N GLU A 148 -0.06 33.97 0.62
CA GLU A 148 -1.12 33.65 -0.33
C GLU A 148 -2.30 32.92 0.34
N GLU A 149 -2.16 32.53 1.61
CA GLU A 149 -3.05 31.59 2.31
C GLU A 149 -3.24 30.28 1.52
N ARG A 150 -2.13 29.81 0.92
CA ARG A 150 -2.10 28.68 -0.02
C ARG A 150 -1.61 27.42 0.67
N ILE A 151 -2.32 26.34 0.41
CA ILE A 151 -1.99 24.98 0.83
C ILE A 151 -1.51 24.24 -0.41
N THR A 152 -0.39 23.53 -0.31
CA THR A 152 0.11 22.66 -1.37
C THR A 152 0.30 21.27 -0.80
N ILE A 153 -0.42 20.29 -1.33
CA ILE A 153 -0.38 18.90 -0.90
C ILE A 153 0.27 18.09 -2.01
N THR A 154 1.31 17.34 -1.71
CA THR A 154 2.06 16.55 -2.69
C THR A 154 2.09 15.09 -2.29
N LEU A 155 1.70 14.19 -3.19
CA LEU A 155 1.79 12.74 -2.99
C LEU A 155 2.30 12.09 -4.27
N GLY A 156 3.54 11.62 -4.26
CA GLY A 156 4.21 11.14 -5.47
C GLY A 156 4.30 12.24 -6.53
N ASP A 157 3.69 12.00 -7.68
CA ASP A 157 3.61 12.92 -8.81
C ASP A 157 2.38 13.85 -8.77
N LYS A 158 1.46 13.64 -7.82
CA LYS A 158 0.23 14.42 -7.70
C LYS A 158 0.42 15.63 -6.80
N VAL A 159 -0.06 16.78 -7.28
CA VAL A 159 -0.04 18.05 -6.55
C VAL A 159 -1.45 18.64 -6.50
N VAL A 160 -1.93 18.91 -5.28
CA VAL A 160 -3.19 19.60 -5.03
C VAL A 160 -2.92 20.95 -4.37
N VAL A 161 -3.46 22.02 -4.94
CA VAL A 161 -3.35 23.38 -4.41
C VAL A 161 -4.72 23.88 -3.99
N LEU A 162 -4.81 24.39 -2.76
CA LEU A 162 -6.02 24.97 -2.20
C LEU A 162 -5.69 26.35 -1.60
N TRP A 163 -6.71 27.18 -1.39
CA TRP A 163 -6.57 28.47 -0.72
C TRP A 163 -7.64 28.62 0.36
N ILE A 164 -7.28 29.18 1.53
CA ILE A 164 -8.24 29.42 2.60
C ILE A 164 -9.36 30.36 2.11
N GLY A 165 -10.61 30.02 2.45
CA GLY A 165 -11.79 30.83 2.12
C GLY A 165 -12.18 30.82 0.63
N LYS A 166 -11.41 30.18 -0.24
CA LYS A 166 -11.65 30.12 -1.69
C LYS A 166 -12.18 28.76 -2.13
N LYS A 167 -13.05 28.75 -3.12
CA LYS A 167 -13.60 27.51 -3.69
C LYS A 167 -12.74 26.97 -4.82
N GLU A 168 -11.85 27.78 -5.37
CA GLU A 168 -10.91 27.38 -6.39
C GLU A 168 -9.85 26.43 -5.82
N ALA A 169 -9.56 25.37 -6.58
CA ALA A 169 -8.49 24.43 -6.31
C ALA A 169 -7.73 24.15 -7.62
N LEU A 170 -6.48 23.69 -7.52
CA LEU A 170 -5.75 23.11 -8.64
C LEU A 170 -5.39 21.66 -8.34
N ILE A 171 -5.52 20.79 -9.34
CA ILE A 171 -4.96 19.43 -9.32
C ILE A 171 -4.03 19.34 -10.51
N ASN A 172 -2.74 19.13 -10.27
CA ASN A 172 -1.69 19.12 -11.31
C ASN A 172 -1.74 20.34 -12.25
N GLY A 173 -2.11 21.51 -11.70
CA GLY A 173 -2.25 22.77 -12.44
C GLY A 173 -3.59 22.99 -13.14
N GLU A 174 -4.44 21.97 -13.25
CA GLU A 174 -5.81 22.10 -13.78
C GLU A 174 -6.77 22.61 -12.70
N ARG A 175 -7.71 23.49 -13.08
CA ARG A 175 -8.61 24.17 -12.15
C ARG A 175 -9.86 23.35 -11.84
N TYR A 176 -10.17 23.24 -10.55
CA TYR A 176 -11.39 22.63 -10.01
C TYR A 176 -12.09 23.57 -9.02
N TYR A 177 -13.32 23.23 -8.66
CA TYR A 177 -14.12 23.97 -7.70
C TYR A 177 -14.62 23.08 -6.57
N LEU A 178 -14.57 23.61 -5.36
CA LEU A 178 -15.04 23.01 -4.13
C LEU A 178 -16.47 23.47 -3.82
N ASP A 179 -17.28 22.58 -3.27
CA ASP A 179 -18.59 22.95 -2.75
C ASP A 179 -18.47 23.84 -1.50
N VAL A 180 -17.50 23.53 -0.64
CA VAL A 180 -17.17 24.25 0.61
C VAL A 180 -15.68 24.61 0.58
N PRO A 181 -15.29 25.87 0.83
CA PRO A 181 -13.89 26.27 0.83
C PRO A 181 -13.13 25.67 2.02
N PRO A 182 -11.79 25.50 1.93
CA PRO A 182 -10.95 25.24 3.08
C PRO A 182 -11.09 26.37 4.10
N LYS A 183 -11.02 26.03 5.39
CA LYS A 183 -11.10 27.03 6.46
C LYS A 183 -10.23 26.63 7.64
N VAL A 184 -9.90 27.62 8.45
CA VAL A 184 -9.20 27.41 9.72
C VAL A 184 -10.23 27.37 10.84
N ILE A 185 -10.16 26.33 11.66
CA ILE A 185 -10.90 26.22 12.92
C ILE A 185 -9.92 26.49 14.05
N GLU A 186 -10.14 27.57 14.80
CA GLU A 186 -9.33 27.88 15.98
C GLU A 186 -9.58 26.86 17.09
N ILE A 187 -8.50 26.32 17.66
CA ILE A 187 -8.54 25.40 18.80
C ILE A 187 -7.60 25.97 19.87
N PRO A 188 -8.09 26.92 20.70
CA PRO A 188 -7.25 27.62 21.67
C PRO A 188 -6.48 26.67 22.61
N GLU A 189 -7.08 25.54 22.97
CA GLU A 189 -6.48 24.52 23.84
C GLU A 189 -5.24 23.86 23.22
N LEU A 190 -5.12 23.89 21.89
CA LEU A 190 -3.99 23.33 21.13
C LEU A 190 -3.06 24.40 20.57
N GLY A 191 -3.22 25.66 20.98
CA GLY A 191 -2.30 26.75 20.64
C GLY A 191 -2.33 27.20 19.18
N GLY A 192 -3.44 26.98 18.46
CA GLY A 192 -3.63 27.52 17.11
C GLY A 192 -4.74 26.85 16.31
N GLY A 193 -4.94 27.34 15.09
CA GLY A 193 -5.95 26.81 14.18
C GLY A 193 -5.60 25.48 13.52
N ARG A 194 -6.63 24.76 13.06
CA ARG A 194 -6.51 23.59 12.19
C ARG A 194 -7.23 23.86 10.89
N THR A 195 -6.52 23.61 9.79
CA THR A 195 -7.14 23.70 8.48
C THR A 195 -8.01 22.48 8.24
N VAL A 196 -9.27 22.72 7.93
CA VAL A 196 -10.22 21.69 7.52
C VAL A 196 -10.60 21.85 6.05
N VAL A 197 -10.78 20.73 5.38
CA VAL A 197 -11.01 20.65 3.93
C VAL A 197 -12.14 19.67 3.62
N PRO A 198 -12.84 19.81 2.47
CA PRO A 198 -13.77 18.80 1.98
C PRO A 198 -13.05 17.47 1.78
N LEU A 199 -13.34 16.50 2.64
CA LEU A 199 -12.64 15.22 2.71
C LEU A 199 -12.60 14.53 1.35
N ARG A 200 -13.77 14.36 0.73
CA ARG A 200 -13.93 13.65 -0.54
C ARG A 200 -13.06 14.25 -1.65
N PHE A 201 -13.05 15.57 -1.78
CA PHE A 201 -12.27 16.24 -2.82
C PHE A 201 -10.78 15.93 -2.68
N VAL A 202 -10.22 16.11 -1.47
CA VAL A 202 -8.79 15.90 -1.24
C VAL A 202 -8.42 14.43 -1.40
N SER A 203 -9.21 13.51 -0.84
CA SER A 203 -8.96 12.08 -0.94
C SER A 203 -9.04 11.57 -2.38
N GLU A 204 -10.10 11.92 -3.13
CA GLU A 204 -10.29 11.44 -4.49
C GLU A 204 -9.28 12.07 -5.48
N ALA A 205 -8.84 13.32 -5.24
CA ALA A 205 -7.76 13.93 -6.03
C ALA A 205 -6.48 13.08 -6.02
N PHE A 206 -6.17 12.46 -4.87
CA PHE A 206 -5.04 11.55 -4.73
C PHE A 206 -5.31 10.13 -5.23
N GLY A 207 -6.55 9.80 -5.60
CA GLY A 207 -6.94 8.47 -6.08
C GLY A 207 -7.41 7.53 -4.97
N ALA A 208 -7.76 8.06 -3.79
CA ALA A 208 -8.42 7.30 -2.76
C ALA A 208 -9.92 7.16 -3.07
N LYS A 209 -10.53 6.07 -2.61
CA LYS A 209 -11.98 5.84 -2.64
C LYS A 209 -12.59 6.28 -1.31
N VAL A 210 -13.70 7.02 -1.36
CA VAL A 210 -14.42 7.49 -0.16
C VAL A 210 -15.85 6.95 -0.12
N GLU A 211 -16.13 6.19 0.92
CA GLU A 211 -17.42 5.54 1.18
C GLU A 211 -18.07 6.14 2.43
N TRP A 212 -19.39 6.32 2.38
CA TRP A 212 -20.17 6.93 3.46
C TRP A 212 -21.26 5.96 3.91
N ASP A 213 -21.27 5.66 5.20
CA ASP A 213 -22.36 4.98 5.89
C ASP A 213 -23.22 6.03 6.61
N PRO A 214 -24.43 6.32 6.12
CA PRO A 214 -25.30 7.33 6.72
C PRO A 214 -25.92 6.90 8.06
N GLU A 215 -26.06 5.60 8.32
CA GLU A 215 -26.68 5.08 9.55
C GLU A 215 -25.71 5.18 10.72
N LEU A 216 -24.45 4.81 10.48
CA LEU A 216 -23.40 4.85 11.49
C LEU A 216 -22.63 6.18 11.49
N GLN A 217 -22.87 7.02 10.49
CA GLN A 217 -22.14 8.25 10.21
C GLN A 217 -20.63 8.01 10.07
N ILE A 218 -20.27 6.90 9.43
CA ILE A 218 -18.88 6.47 9.21
C ILE A 218 -18.44 6.82 7.80
N ILE A 219 -17.26 7.43 7.70
CA ILE A 219 -16.54 7.57 6.44
C ILE A 219 -15.42 6.51 6.41
N THR A 220 -15.38 5.72 5.34
CA THR A 220 -14.24 4.83 5.06
C THR A 220 -13.48 5.37 3.85
N ILE A 221 -12.18 5.59 4.02
CA ILE A 221 -11.28 6.04 2.97
C ILE A 221 -10.28 4.92 2.70
N THR A 222 -10.14 4.53 1.44
CA THR A 222 -9.23 3.47 1.02
C THR A 222 -8.25 4.02 -0.02
N TYR A 223 -6.95 3.91 0.25
CA TYR A 223 -5.89 4.38 -0.65
C TYR A 223 -4.83 3.27 -0.90
N PRO A 224 -4.47 2.97 -2.16
CA PRO A 224 -5.16 3.39 -3.38
C PRO A 224 -6.61 2.88 -3.43
N GLY A 225 -7.48 3.64 -4.11
CA GLY A 225 -8.92 3.37 -4.19
C GLY A 225 -9.34 2.34 -5.24
N ASP A 226 -8.40 1.89 -6.09
CA ASP A 226 -8.59 0.88 -7.12
C ASP A 226 -8.50 -0.56 -6.60
#